data_AF-A0A485LLZ1-F1
#
_entry.id   AF-A0A485LLZ1-F1
#
_cell.length_a   1.000
_cell.length_b   1.000
_cell.length_c   1.000
_cell.angle_alpha   90.00
_cell.angle_beta   90.00
_cell.angle_gamma   90.00
#
_symmetry.space_group_name_H-M   'P 1'
#
loop_
_entity.id
_entity.type
_entity.pdbx_description
1 polymer ?
#
loop_
_entity_poly.entity_id
_entity_poly.type
_entity_poly.pdbx_seq_one_letter_code
_entity_poly.pdbx_strand_id
1 'polypeptide(L)'
;MEVVQENESKETIYKIIMIGSAGVGKTNLIAVGARGLSYNDKSAATLNPEFATVKIKRPDWKVGQANQYITAHIWDTAGQERYQAISTSHYRRVNGAILVYDVTNKNTFKEVYPGVTSGGLSWLRALKQNSDPDLLGGVMLVENKIDKVDKDQPRPPAYVQDNEVTKLLMDVVYRDPVEGVGWLHEAKPEKVHPFRLANSLLYARASALTNECELFEMNERKGAAAVNEMFHKHSDAIGYEKTESVTTVAKAIEALVLRIYERSKDMSAGGTKVKGKRFKLLKKASVVQAPPADQCC
;
A
#
# COMPACT_ATOMS: atom_id res chain seq x y z
N MET A 1 7.80 43.76 24.17
CA MET A 1 7.23 42.40 24.24
C MET A 1 7.08 41.92 22.82
N GLU A 2 8.05 41.16 22.34
CA GLU A 2 7.88 40.40 21.10
C GLU A 2 6.96 39.23 21.42
N VAL A 3 5.84 39.15 20.69
CA VAL A 3 4.96 37.99 20.71
C VAL A 3 5.74 36.87 20.02
N VAL A 4 6.32 35.98 20.82
CA VAL A 4 6.82 34.70 20.32
C VAL A 4 5.59 33.95 19.81
N GLN A 5 5.43 33.86 18.49
CA GLN A 5 4.49 32.93 17.89
C GLN A 5 4.94 31.52 18.30
N GLU A 6 4.23 30.93 19.26
CA GLU A 6 4.28 29.48 19.46
C GLU A 6 3.89 28.85 18.12
N ASN A 7 4.88 28.27 17.43
CA ASN A 7 4.62 27.36 16.32
C ASN A 7 3.88 26.16 16.91
N GLU A 8 2.54 26.22 16.93
CA GLU A 8 1.68 25.06 17.18
C GLU A 8 2.13 23.96 16.22
N SER A 9 2.85 22.98 16.75
CA SER A 9 3.39 21.91 15.95
C SER A 9 2.22 21.03 15.49
N LYS A 10 1.70 21.28 14.29
CA LYS A 10 0.54 20.56 13.76
C LYS A 10 0.80 19.05 13.68
N GLU A 11 0.04 18.26 14.42
CA GLU A 11 0.15 16.79 14.41
C GLU A 11 -0.02 16.28 12.97
N THR A 12 0.88 15.40 12.53
CA THR A 12 0.78 14.78 11.21
C THR A 12 -0.18 13.60 11.29
N ILE A 13 -1.42 13.81 10.84
CA ILE A 13 -2.48 12.79 10.83
C ILE A 13 -2.78 12.41 9.38
N TYR A 14 -2.63 11.13 9.04
CA TYR A 14 -2.99 10.58 7.74
C TYR A 14 -4.29 9.79 7.80
N LYS A 15 -5.19 10.06 6.85
CA LYS A 15 -6.40 9.26 6.64
C LYS A 15 -6.11 8.16 5.63
N ILE A 16 -6.26 6.91 6.04
CA ILE A 16 -6.13 5.73 5.18
C ILE A 16 -7.47 5.02 5.12
N ILE A 17 -7.94 4.67 3.93
CA ILE A 17 -9.18 3.89 3.77
C ILE A 17 -8.86 2.44 3.41
N MET A 18 -9.55 1.49 4.03
CA MET A 18 -9.51 0.09 3.63
C MET A 18 -10.74 -0.23 2.79
N ILE A 19 -10.55 -0.72 1.57
CA ILE A 19 -11.63 -0.99 0.61
C ILE A 19 -11.49 -2.40 0.01
N GLY A 20 -12.61 -3.02 -0.31
CA GLY A 20 -12.66 -4.41 -0.78
C GLY A 20 -13.98 -5.07 -0.40
N SER A 21 -14.33 -6.16 -1.07
CA SER A 21 -15.63 -6.83 -0.91
C SER A 21 -15.91 -7.24 0.55
N ALA A 22 -17.19 -7.46 0.87
CA ALA A 22 -17.56 -8.08 2.13
C ALA A 22 -16.90 -9.46 2.29
N GLY A 23 -16.46 -9.79 3.50
CA GLY A 23 -15.86 -11.10 3.81
C GLY A 23 -14.40 -11.30 3.38
N VAL A 24 -13.74 -10.31 2.75
CA VAL A 24 -12.31 -10.42 2.40
C VAL A 24 -11.37 -10.34 3.62
N GLY A 25 -11.87 -9.92 4.78
CA GLY A 25 -11.12 -9.89 6.05
C GLY A 25 -10.55 -8.54 6.47
N LYS A 26 -11.10 -7.42 5.98
CA LYS A 26 -10.69 -6.04 6.32
C LYS A 26 -10.63 -5.78 7.84
N THR A 27 -11.73 -6.07 8.54
CA THR A 27 -11.84 -5.91 9.99
C THR A 27 -10.81 -6.72 10.76
N ASN A 28 -10.58 -7.98 10.36
CA ASN A 28 -9.57 -8.83 10.99
C ASN A 28 -8.14 -8.35 10.71
N LEU A 29 -7.84 -7.84 9.50
CA LEU A 29 -6.55 -7.21 9.20
C LEU A 29 -6.29 -5.99 10.08
N ILE A 30 -7.31 -5.16 10.33
CA ILE A 30 -7.21 -4.00 11.23
C ILE A 30 -7.06 -4.46 12.69
N ALA A 31 -7.82 -5.48 13.10
CA ALA A 31 -7.72 -6.03 14.45
C ALA A 31 -6.30 -6.49 14.76
N VAL A 32 -5.70 -7.32 13.90
CA VAL A 32 -4.35 -7.86 14.13
C VAL A 32 -3.24 -6.85 13.84
N GLY A 33 -3.38 -6.07 12.76
CA GLY A 33 -2.31 -5.21 12.27
C GLY A 33 -2.26 -3.82 12.92
N ALA A 34 -3.41 -3.27 13.33
CA ALA A 34 -3.49 -1.91 13.88
C ALA A 34 -3.85 -1.89 15.37
N ARG A 35 -4.70 -2.83 15.83
CA ARG A 35 -5.18 -2.86 17.22
C ARG A 35 -4.43 -3.86 18.10
N GLY A 36 -3.58 -4.72 17.52
CA GLY A 36 -2.85 -5.76 18.25
C GLY A 36 -3.75 -6.84 18.88
N LEU A 37 -4.96 -7.01 18.32
CA LEU A 37 -5.94 -8.00 18.76
C LEU A 37 -5.73 -9.33 18.02
N SER A 38 -6.31 -10.40 18.54
CA SER A 38 -6.32 -11.70 17.86
C SER A 38 -7.34 -11.74 16.73
N TYR A 39 -7.11 -12.61 15.75
CA TYR A 39 -8.09 -12.93 14.71
C TYR A 39 -9.42 -13.41 15.33
N ASN A 40 -10.55 -12.93 14.79
CA ASN A 40 -11.88 -13.37 15.19
C ASN A 40 -12.63 -13.94 13.98
N ASP A 41 -12.84 -15.26 13.98
CA ASP A 41 -13.59 -15.95 12.91
C ASP A 41 -15.08 -15.60 12.92
N LYS A 42 -15.60 -15.22 14.08
CA LYS A 42 -17.00 -14.80 14.29
C LYS A 42 -17.15 -13.28 14.19
N SER A 43 -16.24 -12.59 13.49
CA SER A 43 -16.36 -11.15 13.24
C SER A 43 -17.70 -10.88 12.55
N ALA A 44 -18.56 -10.10 13.19
CA ALA A 44 -19.82 -9.66 12.60
C ALA A 44 -19.55 -8.81 11.34
N ALA A 45 -20.55 -8.71 10.47
CA ALA A 45 -20.48 -7.78 9.35
C ALA A 45 -20.35 -6.35 9.88
N THR A 46 -19.41 -5.59 9.34
CA THR A 46 -19.21 -4.18 9.70
C THR A 46 -20.42 -3.38 9.21
N LEU A 47 -21.20 -2.84 10.15
CA LEU A 47 -22.37 -2.02 9.84
C LEU A 47 -22.00 -0.53 9.73
N ASN A 48 -21.12 -0.05 10.62
CA ASN A 48 -20.70 1.34 10.68
C ASN A 48 -19.20 1.45 10.39
N PRO A 49 -18.77 2.45 9.61
CA PRO A 49 -17.35 2.72 9.44
C PRO A 49 -16.72 3.09 10.79
N GLU A 50 -15.65 2.40 11.15
CA GLU A 50 -14.82 2.72 12.30
C GLU A 50 -13.38 2.95 11.83
N PHE A 51 -12.58 3.68 12.59
CA PHE A 51 -11.15 3.75 12.33
C PHE A 51 -10.33 3.15 13.47
N ALA A 52 -9.18 2.60 13.12
CA ALA A 52 -8.11 2.30 14.06
C ALA A 52 -7.04 3.39 13.98
N THR A 53 -6.45 3.72 15.12
CA THR A 53 -5.35 4.68 15.21
C THR A 53 -4.03 3.95 15.32
N VAL A 54 -3.13 4.19 14.38
CA VAL A 54 -1.76 3.70 14.39
C VAL A 54 -0.81 4.87 14.60
N LYS A 55 0.10 4.77 15.58
CA LYS A 55 1.13 5.77 15.85
C LYS A 55 2.50 5.20 15.55
N ILE A 56 3.27 5.86 14.68
CA ILE A 56 4.59 5.42 14.24
C ILE A 56 5.59 6.51 14.55
N LYS A 57 6.74 6.15 15.12
CA LYS A 57 7.79 7.12 15.41
C LYS A 57 8.33 7.68 14.10
N ARG A 58 8.41 9.00 13.98
CA ARG A 58 8.97 9.66 12.81
C ARG A 58 10.43 9.27 12.61
N PRO A 59 10.83 8.80 11.41
CA PRO A 59 12.20 8.40 11.14
C PRO A 59 13.22 9.55 11.24
N ASP A 60 12.79 10.76 10.92
CA ASP A 60 13.61 11.97 10.86
C ASP A 60 13.51 12.86 12.10
N TRP A 61 12.75 12.43 13.12
CA TRP A 61 12.58 13.18 14.35
C TRP A 61 13.85 13.23 15.19
N LYS A 62 14.14 14.40 15.74
CA LYS A 62 15.27 14.64 16.64
C LYS A 62 14.78 15.06 18.02
N VAL A 63 15.55 14.70 19.06
CA VAL A 63 15.29 15.13 20.44
C VAL A 63 15.18 16.65 20.49
N GLY A 64 14.14 17.16 21.17
CA GLY A 64 13.82 18.59 21.23
C GLY A 64 12.91 19.09 20.11
N GLN A 65 12.56 18.27 19.11
CA GLN A 65 11.53 18.59 18.13
C GLN A 65 10.15 18.16 18.63
N ALA A 66 9.12 18.93 18.32
CA ALA A 66 7.75 18.52 18.54
C ALA A 66 7.28 17.49 17.48
N ASN A 67 6.12 16.88 17.70
CA ASN A 67 5.53 15.86 16.83
C ASN A 67 6.46 14.67 16.58
N GLN A 68 6.78 13.91 17.64
CA GLN A 68 7.60 12.70 17.54
C GLN A 68 6.96 11.57 16.73
N TYR A 69 5.65 11.58 16.60
CA TYR A 69 4.88 10.49 15.98
C TYR A 69 4.14 10.98 14.73
N ILE A 70 4.02 10.09 13.76
CA ILE A 70 3.02 10.13 12.70
C ILE A 70 1.81 9.36 13.21
N THR A 71 0.63 9.96 13.08
CA THR A 71 -0.63 9.31 13.41
C THR A 71 -1.33 8.93 12.10
N ALA A 72 -1.85 7.71 12.01
CA ALA A 72 -2.66 7.25 10.88
C ALA A 72 -4.01 6.73 11.39
N HIS A 73 -5.10 7.23 10.80
CA HIS A 73 -6.46 6.73 10.99
C HIS A 73 -6.81 5.81 9.83
N ILE A 74 -6.91 4.51 10.12
CA ILE A 74 -7.23 3.48 9.14
C ILE A 74 -8.71 3.15 9.25
N TRP A 75 -9.49 3.58 8.27
CA TRP A 75 -10.93 3.39 8.22
C TRP A 75 -11.26 1.99 7.72
N ASP A 76 -11.92 1.19 8.57
CA ASP A 76 -12.61 -0.04 8.20
C ASP A 76 -13.94 0.31 7.54
N THR A 77 -14.19 -0.25 6.36
CA THR A 77 -15.44 -0.08 5.62
C THR A 77 -16.17 -1.41 5.54
N ALA A 78 -17.50 -1.40 5.34
CA ALA A 78 -18.29 -2.62 5.31
C ALA A 78 -17.89 -3.57 4.17
N GLY A 79 -17.50 -3.04 3.02
CA GLY A 79 -17.35 -3.79 1.77
C GLY A 79 -18.65 -4.28 1.16
N GLN A 80 -19.81 -3.94 1.75
CA GLN A 80 -21.15 -4.22 1.19
C GLN A 80 -21.67 -3.05 0.35
N GLU A 81 -21.03 -1.89 0.45
CA GLU A 81 -21.45 -0.64 -0.19
C GLU A 81 -21.24 -0.59 -1.73
N ARG A 82 -21.01 -1.76 -2.35
CA ARG A 82 -20.93 -1.93 -3.80
C ARG A 82 -22.20 -1.46 -4.53
N TYR A 83 -23.35 -1.43 -3.85
CA TYR A 83 -24.64 -1.07 -4.47
C TYR A 83 -25.08 0.38 -4.22
N GLN A 84 -24.50 1.06 -3.23
CA GLN A 84 -24.68 2.47 -2.99
C GLN A 84 -23.36 2.97 -2.44
N ALA A 85 -22.55 3.56 -3.33
CA ALA A 85 -21.29 4.24 -3.09
C ALA A 85 -20.84 4.26 -1.62
N ILE A 86 -19.62 3.78 -1.32
CA ILE A 86 -18.81 4.46 -0.29
C ILE A 86 -19.04 5.95 -0.57
N SER A 87 -19.76 6.65 0.32
CA SER A 87 -20.15 8.03 0.05
C SER A 87 -18.89 8.75 -0.38
N THR A 88 -18.91 9.47 -1.50
CA THR A 88 -17.71 10.09 -2.09
C THR A 88 -16.90 10.88 -1.05
N SER A 89 -17.56 11.33 0.02
CA SER A 89 -16.99 11.86 1.26
C SER A 89 -15.90 11.00 1.93
N HIS A 90 -15.97 9.67 1.92
CA HIS A 90 -14.94 8.81 2.52
C HIS A 90 -13.64 8.83 1.71
N TYR A 91 -13.72 8.95 0.39
CA TYR A 91 -12.55 9.10 -0.50
C TYR A 91 -11.96 10.51 -0.46
N ARG A 92 -12.72 11.52 -0.01
CA ARG A 92 -12.17 12.87 0.14
C ARG A 92 -11.08 12.91 1.20
N ARG A 93 -10.01 13.64 0.86
CA ARG A 93 -8.85 13.88 1.73
C ARG A 93 -8.20 12.60 2.27
N VAL A 94 -8.27 11.50 1.52
CA VAL A 94 -7.51 10.30 1.86
C VAL A 94 -6.05 10.50 1.46
N ASN A 95 -5.15 10.14 2.38
CA ASN A 95 -3.71 10.15 2.15
C ASN A 95 -3.21 8.80 1.63
N GLY A 96 -3.97 7.74 1.86
CA GLY A 96 -3.68 6.43 1.29
C GLY A 96 -4.87 5.48 1.28
N ALA A 97 -4.67 4.34 0.64
CA ALA A 97 -5.68 3.28 0.57
C ALA A 97 -5.06 1.88 0.70
N ILE A 98 -5.83 0.97 1.29
CA ILE A 98 -5.54 -0.47 1.34
C ILE A 98 -6.65 -1.18 0.57
N LEU A 99 -6.34 -1.74 -0.60
CA LEU A 99 -7.27 -2.54 -1.38
C LEU A 99 -7.11 -4.00 -1.00
N VAL A 100 -8.15 -4.65 -0.47
CA VAL A 100 -8.09 -6.02 0.03
C VAL A 100 -8.93 -6.93 -0.85
N TYR A 101 -8.37 -8.08 -1.22
CA TYR A 101 -9.12 -9.19 -1.81
C TYR A 101 -8.78 -10.50 -1.11
N ASP A 102 -9.65 -11.49 -1.30
CA ASP A 102 -9.46 -12.85 -0.80
C ASP A 102 -8.84 -13.71 -1.90
N VAL A 103 -7.64 -14.26 -1.66
CA VAL A 103 -6.96 -15.13 -2.63
C VAL A 103 -7.80 -16.35 -3.04
N THR A 104 -8.67 -16.83 -2.16
CA THR A 104 -9.51 -18.00 -2.41
C THR A 104 -10.74 -17.67 -3.26
N ASN A 105 -11.01 -16.39 -3.55
CA ASN A 105 -12.19 -15.96 -4.28
C ASN A 105 -11.86 -14.93 -5.37
N LYS A 106 -11.74 -15.43 -6.61
CA LYS A 106 -11.50 -14.61 -7.81
C LYS A 106 -12.46 -13.45 -8.02
N ASN A 107 -13.71 -13.56 -7.57
CA ASN A 107 -14.67 -12.48 -7.77
C ASN A 107 -14.23 -11.25 -7.00
N THR A 108 -13.75 -11.40 -5.76
CA THR A 108 -13.25 -10.28 -4.92
C THR A 108 -12.08 -9.54 -5.57
N PHE A 109 -11.17 -10.27 -6.23
CA PHE A 109 -10.09 -9.70 -7.01
C PHE A 109 -10.59 -8.94 -8.23
N LYS A 110 -11.56 -9.48 -8.97
CA LYS A 110 -12.19 -8.78 -10.10
C LYS A 110 -12.92 -7.51 -9.68
N GLU A 111 -13.44 -7.43 -8.45
CA GLU A 111 -14.02 -6.17 -7.93
C GLU A 111 -12.95 -5.12 -7.64
N VAL A 112 -11.75 -5.54 -7.24
CA VAL A 112 -10.60 -4.64 -7.08
C VAL A 112 -10.12 -4.16 -8.45
N TYR A 113 -9.97 -5.08 -9.41
CA TYR A 113 -9.49 -4.80 -10.75
C TYR A 113 -10.06 -5.81 -11.77
N PRO A 114 -11.04 -5.41 -12.62
CA PRO A 114 -11.69 -6.30 -13.57
C PRO A 114 -10.92 -6.47 -14.89
N GLY A 115 -9.68 -5.98 -14.97
CA GLY A 115 -8.91 -5.92 -16.21
C GLY A 115 -9.14 -4.65 -17.02
N VAL A 116 -8.34 -4.47 -18.06
CA VAL A 116 -8.35 -3.29 -18.94
C VAL A 116 -9.59 -3.24 -19.85
N THR A 117 -10.09 -4.41 -20.26
CA THR A 117 -11.21 -4.54 -21.21
C THR A 117 -12.59 -4.40 -20.57
N SER A 118 -12.65 -4.34 -19.23
CA SER A 118 -13.91 -4.31 -18.49
C SER A 118 -14.27 -2.86 -18.12
N GLY A 119 -15.30 -2.32 -18.77
CA GLY A 119 -15.89 -1.01 -18.44
C GLY A 119 -16.54 -0.95 -17.05
N GLY A 120 -16.55 -2.04 -16.28
CA GLY A 120 -17.22 -2.14 -14.98
C GLY A 120 -16.58 -1.36 -13.84
N LEU A 121 -17.41 -0.98 -12.86
CA LEU A 121 -17.01 -0.37 -11.59
C LEU A 121 -16.00 -1.26 -10.85
N SER A 122 -14.94 -0.65 -10.32
CA SER A 122 -13.94 -1.33 -9.51
C SER A 122 -13.44 -0.44 -8.39
N TRP A 123 -12.98 -1.04 -7.29
CA TRP A 123 -12.45 -0.32 -6.13
C TRP A 123 -11.29 0.59 -6.50
N LEU A 124 -10.41 0.11 -7.37
CA LEU A 124 -9.27 0.89 -7.84
C LEU A 124 -9.73 2.10 -8.69
N ARG A 125 -10.72 1.92 -9.57
CA ARG A 125 -11.26 3.03 -10.36
C ARG A 125 -11.96 4.06 -9.47
N ALA A 126 -12.78 3.60 -8.52
CA ALA A 126 -13.46 4.47 -7.57
C ALA A 126 -12.47 5.28 -6.73
N LEU A 127 -11.39 4.67 -6.26
CA LEU A 127 -10.31 5.37 -5.56
C LEU A 127 -9.75 6.49 -6.46
N LYS A 128 -9.32 6.15 -7.68
CA LYS A 128 -8.72 7.09 -8.63
C LYS A 128 -9.64 8.29 -8.95
N GLN A 129 -10.94 8.05 -9.09
CA GLN A 129 -11.91 9.09 -9.46
C GLN A 129 -12.33 10.00 -8.31
N ASN A 130 -12.24 9.53 -7.06
CA ASN A 130 -12.80 10.24 -5.91
C ASN A 130 -11.74 10.72 -4.89
N SER A 131 -10.49 10.25 -5.01
CA SER A 131 -9.37 10.73 -4.19
C SER A 131 -8.73 11.98 -4.78
N ASP A 132 -8.22 12.84 -3.90
CA ASP A 132 -7.38 13.96 -4.30
C ASP A 132 -5.98 13.45 -4.72
N PRO A 133 -5.55 13.63 -5.99
CA PRO A 133 -4.26 13.15 -6.45
C PRO A 133 -3.10 13.79 -5.69
N ASP A 134 -3.26 15.01 -5.16
CA ASP A 134 -2.23 15.75 -4.42
C ASP A 134 -2.13 15.33 -2.95
N LEU A 135 -3.06 14.49 -2.48
CA LEU A 135 -3.02 13.93 -1.13
C LEU A 135 -2.70 12.43 -1.13
N LEU A 136 -3.04 11.70 -2.19
CA LEU A 136 -2.89 10.25 -2.26
C LEU A 136 -1.40 9.83 -2.39
N GLY A 137 -0.74 9.69 -1.24
CA GLY A 137 0.69 9.39 -1.12
C GLY A 137 1.04 7.90 -1.12
N GLY A 138 0.08 6.99 -0.95
CA GLY A 138 0.38 5.56 -0.86
C GLY A 138 -0.82 4.66 -1.07
N VAL A 139 -0.63 3.56 -1.80
CA VAL A 139 -1.67 2.54 -1.97
C VAL A 139 -1.07 1.17 -1.79
N MET A 140 -1.75 0.30 -1.05
CA MET A 140 -1.34 -1.07 -0.84
C MET A 140 -2.43 -2.03 -1.35
N LEU A 141 -2.08 -2.89 -2.31
CA LEU A 141 -2.89 -4.04 -2.67
C LEU A 141 -2.57 -5.18 -1.71
N VAL A 142 -3.57 -5.72 -1.03
CA VAL A 142 -3.45 -6.82 -0.07
C VAL A 142 -4.18 -8.04 -0.62
N GLU A 143 -3.40 -9.08 -0.88
CA GLU A 143 -3.87 -10.45 -1.05
C GLU A 143 -4.01 -11.09 0.34
N ASN A 144 -5.23 -11.23 0.82
CA ASN A 144 -5.49 -11.79 2.13
C ASN A 144 -5.81 -13.30 2.07
N LYS A 145 -5.73 -13.95 3.23
CA LYS A 145 -6.01 -15.38 3.45
C LYS A 145 -4.98 -16.32 2.82
N ILE A 146 -3.73 -15.90 2.78
CA ILE A 146 -2.63 -16.72 2.24
C ILE A 146 -2.35 -17.97 3.07
N ASP A 147 -2.86 -18.05 4.30
CA ASP A 147 -2.88 -19.27 5.12
C ASP A 147 -3.58 -20.45 4.42
N LYS A 148 -4.41 -20.16 3.41
CA LYS A 148 -5.09 -21.16 2.59
C LYS A 148 -4.34 -21.52 1.31
N VAL A 149 -3.19 -20.89 1.06
CA VAL A 149 -2.37 -21.11 -0.13
C VAL A 149 -1.15 -21.93 0.27
N ASP A 150 -1.03 -23.11 -0.31
CA ASP A 150 0.20 -23.89 -0.24
C ASP A 150 1.25 -23.25 -1.16
N LYS A 151 2.42 -22.92 -0.62
CA LYS A 151 3.52 -22.30 -1.38
C LYS A 151 4.23 -23.30 -2.29
N ASP A 152 4.14 -24.59 -1.98
CA ASP A 152 4.84 -25.66 -2.67
C ASP A 152 3.98 -26.30 -3.78
N GLN A 153 2.71 -25.91 -3.89
CA GLN A 153 1.76 -26.45 -4.87
C GLN A 153 1.16 -25.35 -5.76
N PRO A 154 0.78 -25.70 -7.01
CA PRO A 154 -0.02 -24.81 -7.84
C PRO A 154 -1.33 -24.42 -7.16
N ARG A 155 -1.69 -23.14 -7.25
CA ARG A 155 -2.95 -22.64 -6.70
C ARG A 155 -4.15 -23.30 -7.41
N PRO A 156 -5.22 -23.68 -6.69
CA PRO A 156 -6.45 -24.15 -7.31
C PRO A 156 -6.99 -23.17 -8.37
N PRO A 157 -7.59 -23.61 -9.48
CA PRO A 157 -8.09 -22.71 -10.53
C PRO A 157 -9.14 -21.69 -10.06
N ALA A 158 -9.83 -21.98 -8.96
CA ALA A 158 -10.80 -21.08 -8.31
C ALA A 158 -10.14 -19.92 -7.57
N TYR A 159 -8.86 -20.05 -7.21
CA TYR A 159 -8.08 -19.05 -6.46
C TYR A 159 -7.45 -18.07 -7.44
N VAL A 160 -7.22 -16.84 -6.98
CA VAL A 160 -6.50 -15.82 -7.76
C VAL A 160 -5.10 -16.35 -8.08
N GLN A 161 -4.72 -16.30 -9.35
CA GLN A 161 -3.43 -16.80 -9.81
C GLN A 161 -2.35 -15.71 -9.78
N ASP A 162 -1.09 -16.07 -9.58
CA ASP A 162 0.03 -15.12 -9.52
C ASP A 162 0.19 -14.29 -10.80
N ASN A 163 -0.10 -14.87 -11.97
CA ASN A 163 -0.09 -14.17 -13.25
C ASN A 163 -1.20 -13.11 -13.36
N GLU A 164 -2.38 -13.35 -12.76
CA GLU A 164 -3.48 -12.37 -12.70
C GLU A 164 -3.08 -11.15 -11.87
N VAL A 165 -2.42 -11.38 -10.73
CA VAL A 165 -1.90 -10.31 -9.87
C VAL A 165 -0.78 -9.54 -10.58
N THR A 166 0.16 -10.25 -11.20
CA THR A 166 1.28 -9.65 -11.95
C THR A 166 0.74 -8.75 -13.06
N LYS A 167 -0.28 -9.20 -13.79
CA LYS A 167 -0.94 -8.41 -14.83
C LYS A 167 -1.54 -7.13 -14.27
N LEU A 168 -2.27 -7.19 -13.14
CA LEU A 168 -2.79 -6.00 -12.47
C LEU A 168 -1.66 -5.03 -12.12
N LEU A 169 -0.61 -5.51 -11.45
CA LEU A 169 0.50 -4.65 -11.02
C LEU A 169 1.12 -3.91 -12.21
N MET A 170 1.34 -4.61 -13.32
CA MET A 170 1.85 -3.98 -14.55
C MET A 170 0.83 -3.00 -15.16
N ASP A 171 -0.44 -3.39 -15.25
CA ASP A 171 -1.48 -2.53 -15.83
C ASP A 171 -1.69 -1.24 -15.03
N VAL A 172 -1.50 -1.24 -13.71
CA VAL A 172 -1.57 -0.03 -12.88
C VAL A 172 -0.34 0.85 -13.06
N VAL A 173 0.82 0.26 -13.33
CA VAL A 173 2.08 0.99 -13.46
C VAL A 173 2.15 1.80 -14.76
N TYR A 174 1.66 1.24 -15.86
CA TYR A 174 1.92 1.74 -17.22
C TYR A 174 0.76 2.46 -17.91
N ARG A 175 -0.36 2.79 -17.23
CA ARG A 175 -1.62 3.19 -17.89
C ARG A 175 -2.28 4.48 -17.35
N ASP A 176 -1.58 5.60 -17.28
CA ASP A 176 -2.18 6.94 -17.09
C ASP A 176 -1.93 7.90 -18.27
N PRO A 177 -2.95 8.39 -18.98
CA PRO A 177 -2.77 9.12 -20.23
C PRO A 177 -2.07 10.47 -20.03
N VAL A 178 -1.37 10.91 -21.06
CA VAL A 178 -0.94 12.32 -21.19
C VAL A 178 -2.18 13.21 -21.30
N GLU A 179 -2.15 14.42 -20.71
CA GLU A 179 -3.23 15.41 -20.86
C GLU A 179 -3.61 15.61 -22.33
N GLY A 180 -4.91 15.57 -22.64
CA GLY A 180 -5.43 15.76 -24.00
C GLY A 180 -5.60 14.49 -24.85
N VAL A 181 -5.19 13.32 -24.35
CA VAL A 181 -5.53 12.02 -24.97
C VAL A 181 -6.80 11.49 -24.30
N GLY A 182 -7.80 11.05 -25.08
CA GLY A 182 -9.04 10.46 -24.57
C GLY A 182 -8.82 9.24 -23.66
N TRP A 183 -9.92 8.66 -23.16
CA TRP A 183 -9.91 7.65 -22.09
C TRP A 183 -8.79 6.57 -22.17
N LEU A 184 -8.29 6.23 -20.98
CA LEU A 184 -7.18 5.35 -20.57
C LEU A 184 -6.88 4.06 -21.38
N HIS A 185 -7.81 3.57 -22.18
CA HIS A 185 -7.78 2.19 -22.69
C HIS A 185 -7.29 2.07 -24.14
N GLU A 186 -7.18 3.19 -24.86
CA GLU A 186 -6.90 3.20 -26.30
C GLU A 186 -5.53 3.80 -26.66
N ALA A 187 -4.82 4.39 -25.68
CA ALA A 187 -3.51 4.98 -25.90
C ALA A 187 -2.40 3.91 -25.91
N LYS A 188 -1.46 4.04 -26.85
CA LYS A 188 -0.24 3.20 -26.90
C LYS A 188 0.61 3.48 -25.65
N PRO A 189 1.24 2.46 -25.01
CA PRO A 189 1.96 2.60 -23.73
C PRO A 189 3.03 3.70 -23.69
N GLU A 190 3.60 4.08 -24.82
CA GLU A 190 4.62 5.14 -24.91
C GLU A 190 4.03 6.55 -24.79
N LYS A 191 2.70 6.69 -24.92
CA LYS A 191 1.95 7.96 -24.82
C LYS A 191 1.27 8.14 -23.47
N VAL A 192 1.87 7.59 -22.44
CA VAL A 192 1.26 7.39 -21.13
C VAL A 192 2.25 7.83 -20.06
N HIS A 193 1.85 8.75 -19.18
CA HIS A 193 2.67 9.13 -18.03
C HIS A 193 2.62 7.99 -16.99
N PRO A 194 3.76 7.68 -16.32
CA PRO A 194 3.74 6.76 -15.20
C PRO A 194 2.75 7.28 -14.17
N PHE A 195 1.70 6.51 -13.87
CA PHE A 195 0.69 6.95 -12.94
C PHE A 195 1.36 7.28 -11.61
N ARG A 196 1.04 8.41 -10.98
CA ARG A 196 1.50 8.76 -9.62
C ARG A 196 1.36 7.60 -8.63
N LEU A 197 0.28 6.81 -8.78
CA LEU A 197 0.00 5.58 -8.02
C LEU A 197 1.00 4.44 -8.28
N ALA A 198 1.50 4.29 -9.51
CA ALA A 198 2.49 3.28 -9.88
C ALA A 198 3.71 3.29 -8.95
N ASN A 199 4.21 4.49 -8.67
CA ASN A 199 5.41 4.71 -7.88
C ASN A 199 5.20 4.57 -6.35
N SER A 200 3.95 4.38 -5.92
CA SER A 200 3.60 4.16 -4.52
C SER A 200 2.71 2.94 -4.27
N LEU A 201 2.48 2.11 -5.30
CA LEU A 201 1.72 0.88 -5.17
C LEU A 201 2.59 -0.19 -4.51
N LEU A 202 2.27 -0.48 -3.26
CA LEU A 202 2.78 -1.62 -2.51
C LEU A 202 1.89 -2.83 -2.78
N TYR A 203 2.47 -4.03 -2.78
CA TYR A 203 1.73 -5.28 -2.84
C TYR A 203 2.06 -6.13 -1.62
N ALA A 204 1.06 -6.59 -0.91
CA ALA A 204 1.21 -7.38 0.30
C ALA A 204 0.47 -8.70 0.16
N ARG A 205 1.13 -9.79 0.56
CA ARG A 205 0.51 -11.09 0.81
C ARG A 205 0.34 -11.21 2.31
N ALA A 206 -0.88 -11.39 2.80
CA ALA A 206 -1.17 -11.35 4.23
C ALA A 206 -2.10 -12.49 4.66
N SER A 207 -1.92 -12.93 5.90
CA SER A 207 -2.92 -13.69 6.62
C SER A 207 -3.27 -12.95 7.89
N ALA A 208 -4.52 -12.50 7.98
CA ALA A 208 -5.03 -11.98 9.25
C ALA A 208 -5.07 -13.08 10.34
N LEU A 209 -5.20 -14.36 9.95
CA LEU A 209 -5.26 -15.48 10.88
C LEU A 209 -3.91 -15.71 11.57
N THR A 210 -2.82 -15.76 10.79
CA THR A 210 -1.47 -16.00 11.34
C THR A 210 -0.70 -14.73 11.67
N ASN A 211 -1.25 -13.55 11.33
CA ASN A 211 -0.58 -12.24 11.38
C ASN A 211 0.69 -12.17 10.52
N GLU A 212 0.88 -13.09 9.58
CA GLU A 212 2.01 -13.08 8.66
C GLU A 212 1.73 -12.13 7.49
N CYS A 213 2.78 -11.44 7.04
CA CYS A 213 2.70 -10.61 5.85
C CYS A 213 4.04 -10.56 5.10
N GLU A 214 4.00 -10.72 3.79
CA GLU A 214 5.11 -10.45 2.88
C GLU A 214 4.78 -9.19 2.07
N LEU A 215 5.64 -8.18 2.14
CA LEU A 215 5.49 -6.95 1.37
C LEU A 215 6.41 -6.96 0.15
N PHE A 216 5.90 -6.47 -0.96
CA PHE A 216 6.59 -6.34 -2.23
C PHE A 216 6.49 -4.90 -2.72
N GLU A 217 7.63 -4.36 -3.17
CA GLU A 217 7.75 -2.98 -3.61
C GLU A 217 8.35 -2.92 -5.01
N MET A 218 7.90 -1.94 -5.80
CA MET A 218 8.40 -1.75 -7.15
C MET A 218 9.84 -1.18 -7.15
N ASN A 219 10.80 -1.99 -7.57
CA ASN A 219 12.22 -1.67 -7.64
C ASN A 219 12.75 -1.67 -9.08
N GLU A 220 13.84 -0.91 -9.29
CA GLU A 220 14.57 -0.97 -10.56
C GLU A 220 15.55 -2.15 -10.47
N ARG A 221 15.44 -3.13 -11.37
CA ARG A 221 16.38 -4.25 -11.46
C ARG A 221 17.68 -3.75 -12.10
N LYS A 222 18.77 -3.77 -11.34
CA LYS A 222 20.12 -3.59 -11.91
C LYS A 222 20.57 -4.92 -12.55
N GLY A 223 20.63 -4.97 -13.89
CA GLY A 223 21.42 -5.99 -14.60
C GLY A 223 20.69 -7.07 -15.42
N ALA A 224 19.47 -6.87 -15.90
CA ALA A 224 18.86 -7.81 -16.86
C ALA A 224 19.14 -7.40 -18.32
N ALA A 225 20.40 -7.56 -18.74
CA ALA A 225 20.74 -7.70 -20.16
C ALA A 225 20.79 -9.21 -20.46
N ALA A 226 19.62 -9.83 -20.57
CA ALA A 226 19.50 -11.20 -21.07
C ALA A 226 18.31 -11.26 -22.02
N VAL A 227 18.65 -11.51 -23.27
CA VAL A 227 17.80 -11.61 -24.45
C VAL A 227 16.60 -12.53 -24.21
N ASN A 228 15.39 -12.04 -24.47
CA ASN A 228 14.26 -12.92 -24.78
C ASN A 228 13.52 -12.33 -26.00
N GLU A 229 13.86 -12.82 -27.18
CA GLU A 229 13.16 -12.52 -28.43
C GLU A 229 11.80 -13.22 -28.41
N MET A 230 10.76 -12.56 -27.85
CA MET A 230 9.37 -12.84 -28.23
C MET A 230 8.34 -11.82 -27.70
N PHE A 231 8.72 -10.88 -26.83
CA PHE A 231 7.80 -9.83 -26.36
C PHE A 231 8.37 -8.44 -26.65
N HIS A 232 7.63 -7.67 -27.45
CA HIS A 232 7.99 -6.30 -27.80
C HIS A 232 8.18 -5.42 -26.54
N LYS A 233 9.44 -5.00 -26.35
CA LYS A 233 9.98 -3.89 -25.55
C LYS A 233 8.97 -3.07 -24.70
N HIS A 234 8.85 -3.43 -23.42
CA HIS A 234 8.90 -2.47 -22.32
C HIS A 234 9.87 -3.02 -21.27
N SER A 235 10.85 -2.19 -20.88
CA SER A 235 12.10 -2.59 -20.24
C SER A 235 11.98 -3.61 -19.10
N ASP A 236 12.80 -4.66 -19.14
CA ASP A 236 13.13 -5.59 -18.03
C ASP A 236 13.78 -4.90 -16.80
N ALA A 237 13.59 -3.59 -16.64
CA ALA A 237 14.24 -2.76 -15.64
C ALA A 237 13.42 -2.55 -14.37
N ILE A 238 12.14 -2.96 -14.31
CA ILE A 238 11.27 -2.70 -13.15
C ILE A 238 10.57 -3.99 -12.71
N GLY A 239 10.62 -4.32 -11.42
CA GLY A 239 9.95 -5.49 -10.85
C GLY A 239 9.56 -5.31 -9.39
N TYR A 240 8.60 -6.09 -8.94
CA TYR A 240 8.23 -6.15 -7.52
C TYR A 240 9.20 -7.05 -6.77
N GLU A 241 9.86 -6.51 -5.74
CA GLU A 241 10.83 -7.21 -4.92
C GLU A 241 10.34 -7.28 -3.47
N LYS A 242 10.61 -8.40 -2.80
CA LYS A 242 10.23 -8.62 -1.40
C LYS A 242 11.03 -7.70 -0.47
N THR A 243 10.34 -7.10 0.49
CA THR A 243 10.94 -6.29 1.56
C THR A 243 11.12 -7.15 2.81
N GLU A 244 12.31 -7.74 2.95
CA GLU A 244 12.63 -8.76 3.97
C GLU A 244 12.31 -8.38 5.43
N SER A 245 12.32 -7.08 5.76
CA SER A 245 12.03 -6.63 7.12
C SER A 245 10.54 -6.70 7.49
N VAL A 246 9.65 -6.79 6.50
CA VAL A 246 8.19 -6.82 6.67
C VAL A 246 7.72 -8.26 6.70
N THR A 247 7.34 -8.72 7.90
CA THR A 247 6.94 -10.10 8.18
C THR A 247 5.54 -10.20 8.78
N THR A 248 4.94 -9.07 9.16
CA THR A 248 3.63 -9.02 9.85
C THR A 248 2.72 -7.96 9.27
N VAL A 249 1.42 -8.10 9.48
CA VAL A 249 0.41 -7.13 8.99
C VAL A 249 0.68 -5.74 9.57
N ALA A 250 1.07 -5.65 10.84
CA ALA A 250 1.44 -4.39 11.49
C ALA A 250 2.61 -3.68 10.80
N LYS A 251 3.67 -4.42 10.44
CA LYS A 251 4.82 -3.87 9.71
C LYS A 251 4.48 -3.43 8.29
N ALA A 252 3.55 -4.13 7.62
CA ALA A 252 3.08 -3.72 6.30
C ALA A 252 2.27 -2.42 6.36
N ILE A 253 1.42 -2.26 7.38
CA ILE A 253 0.72 -1.01 7.66
C ILE A 253 1.72 0.10 7.98
N GLU A 254 2.74 -0.16 8.80
CA GLU A 254 3.80 0.79 9.11
C GLU A 254 4.54 1.24 7.84
N ALA A 255 4.90 0.29 6.97
CA ALA A 255 5.54 0.59 5.69
C ALA A 255 4.68 1.49 4.79
N LEU A 256 3.36 1.25 4.74
CA LEU A 256 2.42 2.11 4.02
C LEU A 256 2.37 3.53 4.61
N VAL A 257 2.28 3.67 5.93
CA VAL A 257 2.23 4.99 6.58
C VAL A 257 3.53 5.75 6.35
N LEU A 258 4.68 5.09 6.46
CA LEU A 258 5.98 5.71 6.17
C LEU A 258 6.12 6.08 4.69
N ARG A 259 5.57 5.28 3.77
CA ARG A 259 5.51 5.60 2.34
C ARG A 259 4.71 6.87 2.09
N ILE A 260 3.54 7.00 2.72
CA ILE A 260 2.70 8.21 2.65
C ILE A 260 3.46 9.41 3.24
N TYR A 261 4.11 9.22 4.39
CA TYR A 261 4.89 10.26 5.06
C TYR A 261 5.98 10.83 4.17
N GLU A 262 6.84 9.97 3.63
CA GLU A 262 7.94 10.41 2.77
C GLU A 262 7.43 11.07 1.48
N ARG A 263 6.35 10.56 0.88
CA ARG A 263 5.77 11.20 -0.32
C ARG A 263 5.11 12.54 -0.01
N SER A 264 4.54 12.73 1.16
CA SER A 264 3.91 14.00 1.52
C SER A 264 4.89 15.17 1.64
N LYS A 265 6.20 14.90 1.84
CA LYS A 265 7.26 15.91 1.88
C LYS A 265 7.58 16.49 0.50
N ASP A 266 7.43 15.69 -0.55
CA ASP A 266 7.61 16.12 -1.93
C ASP A 266 6.60 15.42 -2.84
N MET A 267 5.41 16.00 -2.87
CA MET A 267 4.32 15.56 -3.73
C MET A 267 4.58 15.89 -5.22
N SER A 268 5.49 16.84 -5.48
CA SER A 268 5.82 17.38 -6.81
C SER A 268 7.03 16.71 -7.49
N ALA A 269 7.82 15.89 -6.78
CA ALA A 269 8.95 15.11 -7.32
C ALA A 269 8.60 14.20 -8.51
N GLY A 270 7.32 14.17 -8.89
CA GLY A 270 6.83 13.55 -10.10
C GLY A 270 6.77 12.03 -9.95
N GLY A 271 6.11 11.40 -10.91
CA GLY A 271 6.26 9.97 -11.15
C GLY A 271 7.68 9.53 -11.54
N THR A 272 8.71 10.34 -11.28
CA THR A 272 10.12 10.03 -11.38
C THR A 272 10.62 9.58 -10.01
N LYS A 273 10.86 8.28 -9.91
CA LYS A 273 11.62 7.68 -8.81
C LYS A 273 12.86 8.54 -8.53
N VAL A 274 13.09 8.95 -7.28
CA VAL A 274 14.39 9.50 -6.89
C VAL A 274 15.42 8.45 -7.29
N LYS A 275 16.25 8.76 -8.31
CA LYS A 275 17.26 7.85 -8.84
C LYS A 275 18.05 7.24 -7.68
N GLY A 276 17.94 5.93 -7.53
CA GLY A 276 18.98 5.13 -6.87
C GLY A 276 18.98 5.02 -5.35
N LYS A 277 17.88 5.23 -4.61
CA LYS A 277 17.84 4.81 -3.19
C LYS A 277 16.64 3.90 -2.89
N ARG A 278 16.96 2.66 -2.46
CA ARG A 278 16.01 1.72 -1.85
C ARG A 278 15.23 2.44 -0.75
N PHE A 279 13.92 2.22 -0.66
CA PHE A 279 13.20 2.46 0.58
C PHE A 279 13.76 1.46 1.60
N LYS A 280 14.53 1.97 2.57
CA LYS A 280 15.07 1.16 3.66
C LYS A 280 14.18 1.38 4.87
N LEU A 281 13.34 0.42 5.21
CA LEU A 281 12.95 0.24 6.60
C LEU A 281 14.26 0.04 7.37
N LEU A 282 14.48 0.88 8.37
CA LEU A 282 15.80 1.15 8.97
C LEU A 282 16.57 -0.15 9.31
N LYS A 283 17.89 -0.12 9.08
CA LYS A 283 18.82 -1.11 9.63
C LYS A 283 18.64 -1.17 11.15
N LYS A 284 18.65 -2.39 11.72
CA LYS A 284 18.87 -2.61 13.16
C LYS A 284 19.94 -1.62 13.63
N ALA A 285 19.63 -0.85 14.67
CA ALA A 285 20.65 -0.08 15.37
C ALA A 285 21.80 -1.05 15.69
N SER A 286 23.00 -0.74 15.22
CA SER A 286 24.20 -1.43 15.67
C SER A 286 24.23 -1.27 17.18
N VAL A 287 24.17 -2.39 17.89
CA VAL A 287 24.44 -2.46 19.32
C VAL A 287 25.81 -1.84 19.49
N VAL A 288 25.87 -0.63 20.06
CA VAL A 288 27.11 -0.08 20.57
C VAL A 288 27.46 -0.97 21.76
N GLN A 289 28.43 -1.88 21.58
CA GLN A 289 29.04 -2.55 22.71
C GLN A 289 29.58 -1.46 23.63
N ALA A 290 29.08 -1.44 24.87
CA ALA A 290 29.69 -0.63 25.91
C ALA A 290 31.17 -1.02 26.01
N PRO A 291 32.08 -0.05 26.16
CA PRO A 291 33.48 -0.37 26.42
C PRO A 291 33.58 -1.20 27.71
N PRO A 292 34.52 -2.16 27.78
CA PRO A 292 34.74 -2.93 29.00
C PRO A 292 35.06 -1.97 30.15
N ALA A 293 34.48 -2.23 31.31
CA ALA A 293 34.79 -1.50 32.53
C ALA A 293 36.29 -1.64 32.80
N ASP A 294 36.99 -0.52 32.80
CA ASP A 294 38.34 -0.44 33.31
C ASP A 294 38.36 -1.00 34.73
N GLN A 295 39.16 -2.04 34.93
CA GLN A 295 39.61 -2.45 36.25
C GLN A 295 40.51 -1.33 36.78
N CYS A 296 39.94 -0.45 37.62
CA CYS A 296 40.76 0.34 38.52
C CYS A 296 41.49 -0.60 39.48
N CYS A 297 42.82 -0.43 39.53
CA CYS A 297 43.67 -0.81 40.64
C CYS A 297 43.21 -0.16 41.95
#